data_AF-A0A453FHJ1-F1
#
_entry.id   AF-A0A453FHJ1-F1
#
_cell.length_a   1.000
_cell.length_b   1.000
_cell.length_c   1.000
_cell.angle_alpha   90.00
_cell.angle_beta   90.00
_cell.angle_gamma   90.00
#
_symmetry.space_group_name_H-M   'P 1'
#
loop_
_entity.id
_entity.type
_entity.pdbx_description
1 polymer ?
#
loop_
_entity_poly.entity_id
_entity_poly.type
_entity_poly.pdbx_seq_one_letter_code
_entity_poly.pdbx_strand_id
1 'polypeptide(L)'
;YYTSFQLSEKSDVYSFGIVLLEVVTGQPPILPESVHIVQWARQRLAKGDIESVVDDNMRGRYDLNSVWKVADLALRCTEQAASQRPTMADVVVQLKESLELEEGSERVHGSYTGSGDADEYAESSDAASQSTQSGRVLDLVSGPAAR
;
A
#
# COMPACT_ATOMS: atom_id res chain seq x y z
N TYR A 1 -3.91 -18.57 24.08
CA TYR A 1 -4.14 -20.03 24.05
C TYR A 1 -4.05 -20.67 25.43
N TYR A 2 -3.09 -20.34 26.30
CA TYR A 2 -2.87 -21.08 27.56
C TYR A 2 -3.90 -20.88 28.70
N THR A 3 -4.86 -19.96 28.59
CA THR A 3 -5.71 -19.59 29.74
C THR A 3 -7.23 -19.65 29.53
N SER A 4 -7.75 -19.82 28.31
CA SER A 4 -9.22 -19.73 28.12
C SER A 4 -9.89 -20.82 27.29
N PHE A 5 -9.16 -21.71 26.59
CA PHE A 5 -9.75 -22.79 25.77
C PHE A 5 -10.91 -22.35 24.84
N GLN A 6 -10.94 -21.08 24.43
CA GLN A 6 -11.93 -20.56 23.50
C GLN A 6 -11.32 -20.53 22.09
N LEU A 7 -11.68 -21.50 21.26
CA LEU A 7 -11.72 -21.34 19.80
C LEU A 7 -12.55 -20.09 19.54
N SER A 8 -11.88 -18.98 19.29
CA SER A 8 -12.52 -17.69 19.10
C SER A 8 -11.91 -17.06 17.88
N GLU A 9 -12.68 -16.25 17.17
CA GLU A 9 -12.18 -15.48 16.04
C GLU A 9 -10.92 -14.68 16.42
N LYS A 10 -10.79 -14.27 17.69
CA LYS A 10 -9.60 -13.58 18.22
C LYS A 10 -8.35 -14.44 18.34
N SER A 11 -8.48 -15.76 18.47
CA SER A 11 -7.34 -16.68 18.43
C SER A 11 -6.83 -16.86 17.01
N ASP A 12 -7.73 -16.85 16.03
CA ASP A 12 -7.38 -16.88 14.62
C ASP A 12 -6.70 -15.57 14.19
N VAL A 13 -7.20 -14.42 14.66
CA VAL A 13 -6.55 -13.11 14.46
C VAL A 13 -5.11 -13.12 15.00
N TYR A 14 -4.88 -13.70 16.19
CA TYR A 14 -3.54 -13.79 16.75
C TYR A 14 -2.61 -14.62 15.86
N SER A 15 -3.04 -15.81 15.49
CA SER A 15 -2.25 -16.72 14.64
C SER A 15 -1.99 -16.09 13.26
N PHE A 16 -2.98 -15.40 12.68
CA PHE A 16 -2.80 -14.63 11.46
C PHE A 16 -1.79 -13.49 11.61
N GLY A 17 -1.78 -12.80 12.76
CA GLY A 17 -0.77 -11.77 13.06
C GLY A 17 0.66 -12.33 13.11
N ILE A 18 0.85 -13.57 13.58
CA ILE A 18 2.16 -14.24 13.49
C ILE A 18 2.54 -14.47 12.03
N VAL A 19 1.62 -15.00 11.23
CA VAL A 19 1.85 -15.25 9.79
C VAL A 19 2.18 -13.94 9.05
N LEU A 20 1.52 -12.83 9.37
CA LEU A 20 1.88 -11.52 8.80
C LEU A 20 3.31 -11.12 9.16
N LEU A 21 3.76 -11.33 10.40
CA LEU A 21 5.14 -11.07 10.78
C LEU A 21 6.11 -11.99 10.04
N GLU A 22 5.80 -13.28 9.87
CA GLU A 22 6.63 -14.19 9.07
C GLU A 22 6.76 -13.71 7.63
N VAL A 23 5.68 -13.26 7.01
CA VAL A 23 5.68 -12.73 5.63
C VAL A 23 6.48 -11.44 5.52
N VAL A 24 6.31 -10.51 6.46
CA VAL A 24 7.05 -9.23 6.43
C VAL A 24 8.55 -9.43 6.65
N THR A 25 8.93 -10.38 7.50
CA THR A 25 10.31 -10.55 7.95
C THR A 25 11.08 -11.61 7.18
N GLY A 26 10.39 -12.54 6.52
CA GLY A 26 10.99 -13.75 5.96
C GLY A 26 11.58 -14.70 7.02
N GLN A 27 11.22 -14.51 8.29
CA GLN A 27 11.76 -15.27 9.44
C GLN A 27 10.70 -16.20 10.05
N PRO A 28 11.12 -17.32 10.67
CA PRO A 28 10.20 -18.17 11.43
C PRO A 28 9.70 -17.47 12.73
N PRO A 29 8.61 -17.95 13.35
CA PRO A 29 8.03 -17.33 14.55
C PRO A 29 8.96 -17.35 15.77
N ILE A 30 9.90 -18.28 15.79
CA ILE A 30 10.93 -18.42 16.81
C ILE A 30 12.28 -18.18 16.15
N LEU A 31 12.90 -17.07 16.52
CA LEU A 31 14.23 -16.65 16.05
C LEU A 31 15.33 -17.43 16.80
N PRO A 32 16.60 -17.34 16.35
CA PRO A 32 17.74 -17.80 17.13
C PRO A 32 17.68 -17.27 18.58
N GLU A 33 18.26 -18.02 19.51
CA GLU A 33 18.20 -17.72 20.96
C GLU A 33 16.79 -17.82 21.57
N SER A 34 15.85 -18.48 20.88
CA SER A 34 14.48 -18.70 21.35
C SER A 34 13.68 -17.40 21.58
N VAL A 35 14.03 -16.34 20.86
CA VAL A 35 13.28 -15.08 20.90
C VAL A 35 12.05 -15.20 20.01
N HIS A 36 10.88 -14.85 20.56
CA HIS A 36 9.64 -14.86 19.80
C HIS A 36 9.57 -13.64 18.86
N ILE A 37 9.19 -13.86 17.60
CA ILE A 37 9.18 -12.85 16.52
C ILE A 37 8.40 -11.58 16.91
N VAL A 38 7.27 -11.72 17.61
CA VAL A 38 6.45 -10.59 18.08
C VAL A 38 7.24 -9.67 19.02
N GLN A 39 8.01 -10.24 19.94
CA GLN A 39 8.76 -9.47 20.92
C GLN A 39 9.91 -8.71 20.23
N TRP A 40 10.61 -9.39 19.33
CA TRP A 40 11.68 -8.79 18.54
C TRP A 40 11.16 -7.67 17.63
N ALA A 41 10.10 -7.91 16.85
CA ALA A 41 9.51 -6.93 15.95
C ALA A 41 9.01 -5.70 16.72
N ARG A 42 8.34 -5.90 17.87
CA ARG A 42 7.88 -4.80 18.74
C ARG A 42 9.03 -3.91 19.20
N GLN A 43 10.17 -4.49 19.56
CA GLN A 43 11.34 -3.72 19.99
C GLN A 43 11.99 -2.93 18.85
N ARG A 44 12.01 -3.49 17.63
CA ARG A 44 12.53 -2.81 16.43
C ARG A 44 11.62 -1.65 16.01
N LEU A 45 10.32 -1.92 15.89
CA LEU A 45 9.31 -0.92 15.53
C LEU A 45 9.23 0.23 16.52
N ALA A 46 9.34 -0.04 17.84
CA ALA A 46 9.38 1.00 18.87
C ALA A 46 10.59 1.95 18.74
N LYS A 47 11.66 1.52 18.05
CA LYS A 47 12.84 2.34 17.77
C LYS A 47 12.76 3.06 16.41
N GLY A 48 11.69 2.87 15.65
CA GLY A 48 11.60 3.38 14.27
C GLY A 48 12.38 2.55 13.25
N ASP A 49 12.90 1.38 13.64
CA ASP A 49 13.81 0.57 12.84
C ASP A 49 13.03 -0.47 12.00
N ILE A 50 12.19 0.01 11.08
CA ILE A 50 11.38 -0.86 10.21
C ILE A 50 12.24 -1.64 9.21
N GLU A 51 13.30 -1.02 8.69
CA GLU A 51 14.15 -1.63 7.67
C GLU A 51 14.79 -2.94 8.18
N SER A 52 15.18 -3.01 9.46
CA SER A 52 15.68 -4.25 10.07
C SER A 52 14.62 -5.35 10.27
N VAL A 53 13.34 -5.01 10.15
CA VAL A 53 12.21 -5.94 10.27
C VAL A 53 11.85 -6.52 8.91
N VAL A 54 12.11 -5.82 7.81
CA VAL A 54 11.70 -6.25 6.47
C VAL A 54 12.60 -7.37 5.94
N ASP A 55 12.02 -8.35 5.26
CA ASP A 55 12.75 -9.42 4.57
C ASP A 55 13.75 -8.83 3.54
N ASP A 56 15.03 -9.14 3.72
CA ASP A 56 16.13 -8.77 2.82
C ASP A 56 15.87 -9.22 1.36
N ASN A 57 15.09 -10.29 1.15
CA ASN A 57 14.73 -10.78 -0.18
C ASN A 57 13.81 -9.84 -0.96
N MET A 58 13.13 -8.89 -0.29
CA MET A 58 12.34 -7.86 -0.95
C MET A 58 13.22 -6.84 -1.68
N ARG A 59 14.51 -6.73 -1.32
CA ARG A 59 15.52 -5.88 -1.99
C ARG A 59 15.08 -4.42 -2.17
N GLY A 60 14.40 -3.86 -1.18
CA GLY A 60 13.90 -2.48 -1.23
C GLY A 60 12.76 -2.24 -2.22
N ARG A 61 12.14 -3.28 -2.77
CA ARG A 61 10.98 -3.18 -3.68
C ARG A 61 9.68 -3.19 -2.88
N TYR A 62 9.53 -2.19 -2.03
CA TYR A 62 8.35 -1.97 -1.22
C TYR A 62 8.23 -0.50 -0.83
N ASP A 63 7.02 -0.02 -0.57
CA ASP A 63 6.79 1.28 0.07
C ASP A 63 6.98 1.17 1.59
N LEU A 64 7.75 2.09 2.17
CA LEU A 64 8.03 2.10 3.61
C LEU A 64 6.76 2.26 4.46
N ASN A 65 5.81 3.07 4.01
CA ASN A 65 4.57 3.30 4.77
C ASN A 65 3.64 2.09 4.67
N SER A 66 3.57 1.46 3.50
CA SER A 66 2.89 0.18 3.28
C SER A 66 3.38 -0.89 4.25
N VAL A 67 4.69 -1.16 4.26
CA VAL A 67 5.26 -2.21 5.13
C VAL A 67 5.16 -1.85 6.61
N TRP A 68 5.38 -0.58 6.98
CA TRP A 68 5.15 -0.12 8.36
C TRP A 68 3.73 -0.41 8.82
N LYS A 69 2.74 -0.12 7.98
CA LYS A 69 1.32 -0.32 8.29
C LYS A 69 0.98 -1.79 8.48
N VAL A 70 1.51 -2.68 7.63
CA VAL A 70 1.33 -4.14 7.79
C VAL A 70 2.00 -4.63 9.08
N ALA A 71 3.21 -4.18 9.39
CA ALA A 71 3.94 -4.58 10.57
C ALA A 71 3.24 -4.13 11.88
N ASP A 72 2.75 -2.89 11.92
CA ASP A 72 1.93 -2.39 13.03
C ASP A 72 0.64 -3.18 13.20
N LEU A 73 -0.07 -3.47 12.11
CA LEU A 73 -1.27 -4.29 12.13
C LEU A 73 -0.98 -5.69 12.70
N ALA A 74 0.12 -6.30 12.30
CA ALA A 74 0.53 -7.61 12.79
C ALA A 74 0.82 -7.59 14.32
N LEU A 75 1.43 -6.52 14.84
CA LEU A 75 1.59 -6.32 16.29
C LEU A 75 0.26 -6.18 17.02
N ARG A 76 -0.70 -5.44 16.46
CA ARG A 76 -2.05 -5.32 17.04
C ARG A 76 -2.82 -6.64 17.02
N CYS A 77 -2.70 -7.43 15.96
CA CYS A 77 -3.24 -8.79 15.89
C CYS A 77 -2.67 -9.70 16.98
N THR A 78 -1.40 -9.50 17.36
CA THR A 78 -0.69 -10.32 18.34
C THR A 78 -0.72 -9.75 19.76
N GLU A 79 -1.60 -8.79 20.04
CA GLU A 79 -1.78 -8.27 21.40
C GLU A 79 -2.17 -9.35 22.39
N GLN A 80 -1.64 -9.27 23.62
CA GLN A 80 -1.90 -10.28 24.64
C GLN A 80 -3.38 -10.28 25.05
N ALA A 81 -3.97 -9.09 25.16
CA ALA A 81 -5.39 -8.91 25.44
C ALA A 81 -6.21 -9.11 24.15
N ALA A 82 -7.03 -10.16 24.09
CA ALA A 82 -7.87 -10.47 22.93
C ALA A 82 -8.86 -9.35 22.55
N SER A 83 -9.26 -8.51 23.51
CA SER A 83 -10.11 -7.34 23.29
C SER A 83 -9.41 -6.23 22.51
N GLN A 84 -8.08 -6.13 22.59
CA GLN A 84 -7.28 -5.14 21.87
C GLN A 84 -6.94 -5.56 20.43
N ARG A 85 -7.11 -6.84 20.12
CA ARG A 85 -6.92 -7.33 18.75
C ARG A 85 -8.02 -6.79 17.83
N PRO A 86 -7.72 -6.40 16.59
CA PRO A 86 -8.74 -6.04 15.61
C PRO A 86 -9.69 -7.22 15.30
N THR A 87 -10.80 -6.96 14.62
CA THR A 87 -11.58 -8.01 13.97
C THR A 87 -10.94 -8.42 12.65
N MET A 88 -11.24 -9.60 12.11
CA MET A 88 -10.74 -9.99 10.78
C MET A 88 -11.23 -9.04 9.67
N ALA A 89 -12.41 -8.42 9.83
CA ALA A 89 -12.88 -7.40 8.90
C ALA A 89 -11.98 -6.16 8.92
N ASP A 90 -11.61 -5.67 10.11
CA ASP A 90 -10.69 -4.53 10.27
C ASP A 90 -9.30 -4.86 9.70
N VAL A 91 -8.82 -6.08 9.90
CA VAL A 91 -7.56 -6.57 9.33
C VAL A 91 -7.59 -6.45 7.80
N VAL A 92 -8.66 -6.91 7.15
CA VAL A 92 -8.79 -6.82 5.69
C VAL A 92 -8.82 -5.37 5.21
N VAL A 93 -9.55 -4.48 5.91
CA VAL A 93 -9.57 -3.05 5.56
C VAL A 93 -8.17 -2.46 5.61
N GLN A 94 -7.42 -2.72 6.68
CA GLN A 94 -6.09 -2.15 6.85
C GLN A 94 -5.04 -2.74 5.90
N LEU A 95 -5.17 -4.01 5.53
CA LEU A 95 -4.34 -4.61 4.48
C LEU A 95 -4.61 -3.97 3.12
N LYS A 96 -5.88 -3.66 2.79
CA LYS A 96 -6.21 -2.94 1.55
C LYS A 96 -5.63 -1.52 1.53
N GLU A 97 -5.76 -0.79 2.64
CA GLU A 97 -5.14 0.53 2.77
C GLU A 97 -3.60 0.46 2.63
N SER A 98 -2.96 -0.62 3.11
CA SER A 98 -1.51 -0.82 2.93
C SER A 98 -1.17 -1.07 1.46
N LEU A 99 -1.97 -1.87 0.76
CA LEU A 99 -1.82 -2.12 -0.68
C LEU A 99 -1.98 -0.84 -1.51
N GLU A 100 -2.94 0.02 -1.17
CA GLU A 100 -3.12 1.31 -1.84
C GLU A 100 -1.89 2.22 -1.72
N LEU A 101 -1.18 2.18 -0.59
CA LEU A 101 0.09 2.90 -0.41
C LEU A 101 1.19 2.34 -1.31
N GLU A 102 1.27 1.01 -1.42
CA GLU A 102 2.22 0.32 -2.30
C GLU A 102 2.02 0.71 -3.77
N GLU A 103 0.79 0.57 -4.28
CA GLU A 103 0.43 0.92 -5.66
C GLU A 103 0.58 2.43 -5.96
N GLY A 104 0.38 3.27 -4.94
CA GLY A 104 0.63 4.71 -5.02
C GLY A 104 2.10 5.05 -5.23
N SER A 105 3.01 4.28 -4.63
CA SER A 105 4.46 4.48 -4.72
C SER A 105 5.02 4.16 -6.11
N GLU A 106 4.51 3.10 -6.76
CA GLU A 106 4.90 2.72 -8.12
C GLU A 106 4.61 3.81 -9.17
N ARG A 107 3.56 4.60 -8.95
CA ARG A 107 3.18 5.72 -9.85
C ARG A 107 4.13 6.91 -9.76
N VAL A 108 4.88 7.05 -8.66
CA VAL A 108 5.78 8.20 -8.41
C VAL A 108 7.21 7.91 -8.91
N HIS A 109 7.64 6.64 -8.92
CA HIS A 109 9.01 6.27 -9.32
C HIS A 109 9.28 6.34 -10.84
N GLY A 110 8.26 6.65 -11.66
CA GLY A 110 8.39 6.81 -13.12
C GLY A 110 8.82 8.20 -13.62
N SER A 111 9.25 9.10 -12.74
CA SER A 111 9.39 10.53 -13.07
C SER A 111 10.70 11.19 -12.60
N TYR A 112 11.84 10.49 -12.57
CA TYR A 112 13.15 11.15 -12.45
C TYR A 112 14.25 10.39 -13.21
N THR A 113 14.26 10.51 -14.54
CA THR A 113 15.50 10.43 -15.34
C THR A 113 15.61 11.73 -16.15
N GLY A 114 16.14 12.76 -15.50
CA GLY A 114 16.60 13.97 -16.17
C GLY A 114 18.08 13.86 -16.51
N SER A 115 18.40 14.26 -17.76
CA SER A 115 19.70 14.74 -18.25
C SER A 115 20.69 13.70 -18.79
N GLY A 116 20.58 13.47 -20.10
CA GLY A 116 21.67 13.07 -20.99
C GLY A 116 21.34 13.58 -22.38
N ASP A 117 22.17 14.48 -22.89
CA ASP A 117 22.02 15.30 -24.09
C ASP A 117 21.66 14.49 -25.35
N ALA A 118 20.71 14.99 -26.14
CA ALA A 118 20.42 14.46 -27.47
C ALA A 118 20.36 15.62 -28.47
N ASP A 119 21.30 15.56 -29.40
CA ASP A 119 21.54 16.50 -30.47
C ASP A 119 20.33 16.77 -31.36
N GLU A 120 20.32 18.01 -31.81
CA GLU A 120 19.50 18.67 -32.81
C GLU A 120 19.57 18.00 -34.19
N TYR A 121 18.42 17.62 -34.76
CA TYR A 121 18.25 17.46 -36.20
C TYR A 121 16.92 18.07 -36.64
N ALA A 122 17.02 19.22 -37.31
CA ALA A 122 15.94 19.89 -37.99
C ALA A 122 15.73 19.28 -39.38
N GLU A 123 14.47 19.15 -39.81
CA GLU A 123 14.16 19.19 -41.24
C GLU A 123 12.80 19.88 -41.46
N SER A 124 12.86 20.98 -42.21
CA SER A 124 11.76 21.84 -42.63
C SER A 124 11.23 21.44 -44.01
N SER A 125 9.93 21.57 -44.26
CA SER A 125 9.44 22.23 -45.48
C SER A 125 7.94 22.56 -45.40
N ASP A 126 7.64 23.76 -45.89
CA ASP A 126 6.41 24.55 -45.79
C ASP A 126 5.25 24.07 -46.68
N ALA A 127 4.00 24.42 -46.30
CA ALA A 127 3.29 25.59 -46.86
C ALA A 127 1.74 25.50 -46.82
N ALA A 128 1.15 26.64 -46.41
CA ALA A 128 -0.09 27.27 -46.90
C ALA A 128 -1.49 26.78 -46.44
N SER A 129 -2.03 27.52 -45.47
CA SER A 129 -3.28 28.31 -45.50
C SER A 129 -4.56 27.74 -46.14
N GLN A 130 -5.64 27.67 -45.35
CA GLN A 130 -6.85 28.51 -45.55
C GLN A 130 -7.89 28.36 -44.43
N SER A 131 -8.36 29.51 -43.98
CA SER A 131 -9.46 29.76 -43.05
C SER A 131 -10.82 29.84 -43.78
N THR A 132 -11.86 29.15 -43.29
CA THR A 132 -13.26 29.44 -43.65
C THR A 132 -14.24 29.21 -42.48
N GLN A 133 -14.51 30.30 -41.76
CA GLN A 133 -15.83 30.84 -41.41
C GLN A 133 -16.97 29.86 -41.05
N SER A 134 -17.21 29.67 -39.74
CA SER A 134 -18.48 29.11 -39.22
C SER A 134 -19.50 30.24 -39.04
N GLY A 135 -20.45 30.33 -39.96
CA GLY A 135 -21.60 31.23 -39.90
C GLY A 135 -22.69 30.73 -38.95
N ARG A 136 -23.08 31.59 -38.01
CA ARG A 136 -24.36 31.53 -37.27
C ARG A 136 -25.52 31.80 -38.22
N VAL A 137 -26.65 31.12 -38.02
CA VAL A 137 -27.99 31.71 -37.76
C VAL A 137 -28.90 30.58 -37.21
N LEU A 138 -29.39 30.68 -35.96
CA LEU A 138 -30.72 31.21 -35.57
C LEU A 138 -31.86 30.28 -36.09
N ASP A 139 -32.84 29.79 -35.33
CA ASP A 139 -33.47 30.38 -34.16
C ASP A 139 -34.55 29.41 -33.58
N LEU A 140 -34.76 29.52 -32.25
CA LEU A 140 -36.05 29.52 -31.53
C LEU A 140 -36.93 28.23 -31.55
N VAL A 141 -37.73 27.87 -30.55
CA VAL A 141 -37.94 28.21 -29.13
C VAL A 141 -39.13 27.34 -28.67
N SER A 142 -39.18 27.03 -27.37
CA SER A 142 -40.39 26.71 -26.58
C SER A 142 -40.99 25.29 -26.62
N GLY A 143 -41.04 24.67 -25.42
CA GLY A 143 -41.77 23.43 -25.07
C GLY A 143 -43.29 23.64 -24.93
N PRO A 144 -44.01 23.10 -23.92
CA PRO A 144 -43.69 22.08 -22.91
C PRO A 144 -44.75 20.95 -22.78
N ALA A 145 -44.47 20.01 -21.87
CA ALA A 145 -45.38 19.31 -20.94
C ALA A 145 -46.56 18.42 -21.40
N ALA A 146 -46.71 17.35 -20.59
CA ALA A 146 -47.92 16.60 -20.23
C ALA A 146 -48.48 15.59 -21.25
N ARG A 147 -48.36 14.29 -20.95
CA ARG A 147 -49.37 13.54 -20.18
C ARG A 147 -48.88 12.15 -19.80
#